data_AF-A0A7K6YS20-F1
#
_entry.id   AF-A0A7K6YS20-F1
#
_cell.length_a   1.000
_cell.length_b   1.000
_cell.length_c   1.000
_cell.angle_alpha   90.00
_cell.angle_beta   90.00
_cell.angle_gamma   90.00
#
_symmetry.space_group_name_H-M   'P 1'
#
loop_
_entity.id
_entity.type
_entity.pdbx_description
1 polymer ?
#
loop_
_entity_poly.entity_id
_entity_poly.type
_entity_poly.pdbx_seq_one_letter_code
_entity_poly.pdbx_strand_id
1 'polypeptide(L)'
;QSYAEATEHQVAFEALKQKVEKSSRDIETHVKKLQKLQDLVSATKGQIAAHLRESEEQNRHMRERKEKLLRQLQELRSEMNQARAKAHGSLARLTAQSGAALKTLAQMVEKVRPAARGLAEGEQRDAQRVLEETPTEPLAQVRRQCQGLGHCRGG
;
A
#
# COMPACT_ATOMS: atom_id res chain seq x y z
N GLN A 1 -63.42 92.06 -5.46
CA GLN A 1 -63.01 90.73 -4.97
C GLN A 1 -62.58 89.79 -6.11
N SER A 2 -63.24 89.78 -7.26
CA SER A 2 -62.93 88.90 -8.42
C SER A 2 -61.48 88.97 -8.98
N TYR A 3 -60.79 90.10 -8.91
CA TYR A 3 -59.43 90.23 -9.46
C TYR A 3 -58.36 89.55 -8.59
N ALA A 4 -58.57 89.50 -7.27
CA ALA A 4 -57.63 88.90 -6.32
C ALA A 4 -57.63 87.35 -6.42
N GLU A 5 -58.81 86.74 -6.53
CA GLU A 5 -58.97 85.29 -6.78
C GLU A 5 -58.30 84.85 -8.09
N ALA A 6 -58.42 85.62 -9.17
CA ALA A 6 -57.82 85.29 -10.46
C ALA A 6 -56.29 85.24 -10.38
N THR A 7 -55.67 86.18 -9.66
CA THR A 7 -54.23 86.19 -9.39
C THR A 7 -53.79 85.04 -8.47
N GLU A 8 -54.58 84.68 -7.47
CA GLU A 8 -54.28 83.54 -6.59
C GLU A 8 -54.31 82.21 -7.36
N HIS A 9 -55.30 82.01 -8.24
CA HIS A 9 -55.37 80.85 -9.11
C HIS A 9 -54.18 80.74 -10.08
N GLN A 10 -53.70 81.87 -10.59
CA GLN A 10 -52.52 81.90 -11.47
C GLN A 10 -51.26 81.50 -10.72
N VAL A 11 -51.04 82.04 -9.52
CA VAL A 11 -49.91 81.70 -8.64
C VAL A 11 -49.95 80.22 -8.25
N ALA A 12 -51.13 79.67 -7.93
CA ALA A 12 -51.29 78.26 -7.59
C ALA A 12 -50.97 77.33 -8.78
N PHE A 13 -51.39 77.69 -9.99
CA PHE A 13 -51.09 76.93 -11.20
C PHE A 13 -49.59 76.92 -11.52
N GLU A 14 -48.92 78.06 -11.39
CA GLU A 14 -47.47 78.16 -11.59
C GLU A 14 -46.69 77.31 -10.57
N ALA A 15 -47.08 77.34 -9.29
CA ALA A 15 -46.50 76.50 -8.26
C ALA A 15 -46.69 75.01 -8.57
N LEU A 16 -47.86 74.61 -9.09
CA LEU A 16 -48.11 73.24 -9.51
C LEU A 16 -47.25 72.84 -10.70
N LYS A 17 -47.10 73.70 -11.71
CA LYS A 17 -46.26 73.46 -12.87
C LYS A 17 -44.80 73.22 -12.48
N GLN A 18 -44.26 74.07 -11.59
CA GLN A 18 -42.90 73.89 -11.05
C GLN A 18 -42.75 72.55 -10.31
N LYS A 19 -43.76 72.13 -9.53
CA LYS A 19 -43.75 70.82 -8.85
C LYS A 19 -43.75 69.65 -9.84
N VAL A 20 -44.56 69.72 -10.91
CA VAL A 20 -44.59 68.70 -11.96
C VAL A 20 -43.26 68.62 -12.69
N GLU A 21 -42.65 69.75 -13.04
CA GLU A 21 -41.33 69.78 -13.67
C GLU A 21 -40.22 69.21 -12.78
N LYS A 22 -40.26 69.52 -11.48
CA LYS A 22 -39.33 68.94 -10.50
C LYS A 22 -39.54 67.42 -10.39
N SER A 23 -40.79 66.99 -10.22
CA SER A 23 -41.12 65.57 -10.13
C SER A 23 -40.72 64.81 -11.39
N SER A 24 -40.89 65.40 -12.58
CA SER A 24 -40.49 64.78 -13.84
C SER A 24 -38.98 64.52 -13.89
N ARG A 25 -38.16 65.50 -13.49
CA ARG A 25 -36.69 65.36 -13.39
C ARG A 25 -36.27 64.30 -12.39
N ASP A 26 -36.96 64.21 -11.26
CA ASP A 26 -36.70 63.20 -10.23
C ASP A 26 -37.04 61.79 -10.76
N ILE A 27 -38.20 61.63 -11.43
CA ILE A 27 -38.62 60.38 -12.07
C ILE A 27 -37.58 59.92 -13.10
N GLU A 28 -37.11 60.79 -13.99
CA GLU A 28 -36.07 60.44 -14.96
C GLU A 28 -34.78 59.96 -14.29
N THR A 29 -34.39 60.60 -13.18
CA THR A 29 -33.20 60.20 -12.42
C THR A 29 -33.39 58.81 -11.81
N HIS A 30 -34.58 58.52 -11.26
CA HIS A 30 -34.90 57.20 -10.72
C HIS A 30 -34.98 56.12 -11.81
N VAL A 31 -35.56 56.40 -12.97
CA VAL A 31 -35.59 55.48 -14.12
C VAL A 31 -34.16 55.11 -14.54
N LYS A 32 -33.24 56.08 -14.63
CA LYS A 32 -31.83 55.80 -14.95
C LYS A 32 -31.14 54.91 -13.91
N LYS A 33 -31.44 55.10 -12.61
CA LYS A 33 -30.92 54.25 -11.53
C LYS A 33 -31.46 52.81 -11.64
N LEU A 34 -32.77 52.67 -11.89
CA LEU A 34 -33.39 51.36 -12.10
C LEU A 34 -32.80 50.64 -13.30
N GLN A 35 -32.57 51.34 -14.41
CA GLN A 35 -31.91 50.74 -15.59
C GLN A 35 -30.53 50.19 -15.25
N LYS A 36 -29.68 50.97 -14.55
CA LYS A 36 -28.36 50.50 -14.12
C LYS A 36 -28.43 49.27 -13.20
N LEU A 37 -29.40 49.24 -12.29
CA LEU A 37 -29.63 48.08 -11.42
C LEU A 37 -30.08 46.86 -12.23
N GLN A 38 -30.95 47.04 -13.22
CA GLN A 38 -31.40 45.98 -14.12
C GLN A 38 -30.23 45.41 -14.93
N ASP A 39 -29.34 46.26 -15.43
CA ASP A 39 -28.16 45.86 -16.19
C ASP A 39 -27.19 45.05 -15.31
N LEU A 40 -26.93 45.52 -14.07
CA LEU A 40 -26.12 44.79 -13.09
C LEU A 40 -26.72 43.42 -12.74
N VAL A 41 -28.02 43.36 -12.47
CA VAL A 41 -28.72 42.09 -12.19
C VAL A 41 -28.59 41.13 -13.37
N SER A 42 -28.71 41.63 -14.59
CA SER A 42 -28.59 40.82 -15.81
C SER A 42 -27.16 40.30 -16.00
N ALA A 43 -26.16 41.14 -15.75
CA ALA A 43 -24.75 40.76 -15.78
C ALA A 43 -24.42 39.70 -14.72
N THR A 44 -24.85 39.90 -13.46
CA THR A 44 -24.63 38.94 -12.37
C THR A 44 -25.32 37.61 -12.64
N LYS A 45 -26.55 37.61 -13.18
CA LYS A 45 -27.23 36.37 -13.61
C LYS A 45 -26.42 35.62 -14.68
N GLY A 46 -25.84 36.34 -15.63
CA GLY A 46 -24.95 35.78 -16.64
C GLY A 46 -23.70 35.14 -16.02
N GLN A 47 -23.07 35.80 -15.06
CA GLN A 47 -21.91 35.28 -14.33
C GLN A 47 -22.25 34.02 -13.53
N ILE A 48 -23.38 34.00 -12.81
CA ILE A 48 -23.84 32.82 -12.07
C ILE A 48 -24.06 31.64 -13.02
N ALA A 49 -24.71 31.86 -14.17
CA ALA A 49 -24.94 30.81 -15.16
C ALA A 49 -23.62 30.26 -15.74
N ALA A 50 -22.63 31.12 -15.98
CA ALA A 50 -21.31 30.70 -16.44
C ALA A 50 -20.58 29.86 -15.38
N HIS A 51 -20.55 30.32 -14.13
CA HIS A 51 -19.94 29.58 -13.02
C HIS A 51 -20.60 28.24 -12.75
N LEU A 52 -21.94 28.15 -12.88
CA LEU A 52 -22.65 26.88 -12.73
C LEU A 52 -22.20 25.88 -13.80
N ARG A 53 -22.14 26.31 -15.07
CA ARG A 53 -21.69 25.45 -16.18
C ARG A 53 -20.25 24.98 -16.01
N GLU A 54 -19.36 25.89 -15.60
CA GLU A 54 -17.96 25.56 -15.35
C GLU A 54 -17.83 24.56 -14.18
N SER A 55 -18.56 24.78 -13.09
CA SER A 55 -18.57 23.88 -11.94
C SER A 55 -19.08 22.48 -12.32
N GLU A 56 -20.12 22.40 -13.14
CA GLU A 56 -20.64 21.12 -13.64
C GLU A 56 -19.61 20.39 -14.51
N GLU A 57 -18.92 21.08 -15.41
CA GLU A 57 -17.86 20.52 -16.25
C GLU A 57 -16.69 19.99 -15.41
N GLN A 58 -16.21 20.80 -14.47
CA GLN A 58 -15.15 20.40 -13.54
C GLN A 58 -15.57 19.17 -12.72
N ASN A 59 -16.81 19.14 -12.24
CA ASN A 59 -17.35 17.99 -11.52
C ASN A 59 -17.44 16.74 -12.40
N ARG A 60 -17.84 16.85 -13.67
CA ARG A 60 -17.83 15.73 -14.62
C ARG A 60 -16.42 15.18 -14.79
N HIS A 61 -15.44 16.02 -15.08
CA HIS A 61 -14.05 15.60 -15.23
C HIS A 61 -13.48 14.96 -13.95
N MET A 62 -13.81 15.48 -12.78
CA MET A 62 -13.39 14.89 -11.50
C MET A 62 -13.99 13.50 -11.28
N ARG A 63 -15.27 13.29 -11.65
CA ARG A 63 -15.91 11.97 -11.59
C ARG A 63 -15.23 10.98 -12.53
N GLU A 64 -14.99 11.37 -13.78
CA GLU A 64 -14.31 10.50 -14.75
C GLU A 64 -12.90 10.11 -14.31
N ARG A 65 -12.12 11.07 -13.78
CA ARG A 65 -10.79 10.81 -13.23
C ARG A 65 -10.85 9.85 -12.04
N LYS A 66 -11.78 10.08 -11.11
CA LYS A 66 -12.02 9.19 -9.97
C LYS A 66 -12.36 7.77 -10.42
N GLU A 67 -13.24 7.61 -11.40
CA GLU A 67 -13.63 6.30 -11.92
C GLU A 67 -12.47 5.57 -12.62
N LYS A 68 -11.62 6.29 -13.37
CA LYS A 68 -10.41 5.72 -13.96
C LYS A 68 -9.45 5.22 -12.87
N LEU A 69 -9.18 6.03 -11.85
CA LEU A 69 -8.30 5.65 -10.74
C LEU A 69 -8.87 4.47 -9.94
N LEU A 70 -10.19 4.43 -9.71
CA LEU A 70 -10.83 3.31 -9.02
C LEU A 70 -10.71 2.00 -9.80
N ARG A 71 -10.87 2.02 -11.13
CA ARG A 71 -10.65 0.85 -11.99
C ARG A 71 -9.21 0.36 -11.89
N GLN A 72 -8.24 1.27 -12.03
CA GLN A 72 -6.81 0.93 -11.90
C GLN A 72 -6.47 0.33 -10.51
N LEU A 73 -7.05 0.88 -9.44
CA LEU A 73 -6.86 0.35 -8.09
C LEU A 73 -7.45 -1.06 -7.94
N GLN A 74 -8.62 -1.32 -8.53
CA GLN A 74 -9.24 -2.64 -8.50
C GLN A 74 -8.42 -3.67 -9.28
N GLU A 75 -7.92 -3.31 -10.46
CA GLU A 75 -7.02 -4.13 -11.27
C GLU A 75 -5.74 -4.47 -10.48
N LEU A 76 -5.07 -3.45 -9.94
CA LEU A 76 -3.85 -3.63 -9.15
C LEU A 76 -4.08 -4.50 -7.91
N ARG A 77 -5.22 -4.34 -7.23
CA ARG A 77 -5.59 -5.19 -6.08
C ARG A 77 -5.80 -6.64 -6.51
N SER A 78 -6.41 -6.88 -7.66
CA SER A 78 -6.59 -8.21 -8.23
C SER A 78 -5.23 -8.86 -8.53
N GLU A 79 -4.34 -8.14 -9.19
CA GLU A 79 -2.98 -8.59 -9.50
C GLU A 79 -2.19 -8.94 -8.23
N MET A 80 -2.21 -8.04 -7.24
CA MET A 80 -1.55 -8.26 -5.96
C MET A 80 -2.07 -9.51 -5.26
N ASN A 81 -3.39 -9.71 -5.21
CA ASN A 81 -4.00 -10.90 -4.61
C ASN A 81 -3.61 -12.17 -5.36
N GLN A 82 -3.58 -12.13 -6.69
CA GLN A 82 -3.18 -13.26 -7.52
C GLN A 82 -1.69 -13.61 -7.30
N ALA A 83 -0.81 -12.61 -7.28
CA ALA A 83 0.61 -12.80 -6.98
C ALA A 83 0.80 -13.40 -5.59
N ARG A 84 0.09 -12.89 -4.58
CA ARG A 84 0.12 -13.43 -3.21
C ARG A 84 -0.34 -14.89 -3.16
N ALA A 85 -1.44 -15.23 -3.85
CA ALA A 85 -1.94 -16.60 -3.92
C ALA A 85 -0.93 -17.56 -4.57
N LYS A 86 -0.30 -17.14 -5.68
CA LYS A 86 0.75 -17.91 -6.36
C LYS A 86 1.98 -18.13 -5.47
N ALA A 87 2.42 -17.10 -4.75
CA ALA A 87 3.54 -17.18 -3.83
C ALA A 87 3.25 -18.14 -2.67
N HIS A 88 2.10 -18.01 -2.01
CA HIS A 88 1.68 -18.93 -0.95
C HIS A 88 1.55 -20.36 -1.44
N GLY A 89 0.94 -20.58 -2.62
CA GLY A 89 0.82 -21.91 -3.20
C GLY A 89 2.19 -22.55 -3.49
N SER A 90 3.14 -21.78 -4.03
CA SER A 90 4.50 -22.26 -4.27
C SER A 90 5.25 -22.57 -2.99
N LEU A 91 5.13 -21.72 -1.97
CA LEU A 91 5.75 -21.94 -0.66
C LEU A 91 5.18 -23.21 0.01
N ALA A 92 3.86 -23.35 0.07
CA ALA A 92 3.21 -24.52 0.65
C ALA A 92 3.64 -25.82 -0.05
N ARG A 93 3.74 -25.80 -1.38
CA ARG A 93 4.24 -26.94 -2.17
C ARG A 93 5.70 -27.27 -1.81
N LEU A 94 6.59 -26.28 -1.77
CA LEU A 94 7.99 -26.50 -1.43
C LEU A 94 8.16 -27.01 0.00
N THR A 95 7.41 -26.47 0.96
CA THR A 95 7.42 -26.96 2.35
C THR A 95 6.93 -28.40 2.46
N ALA A 96 5.88 -28.77 1.73
CA ALA A 96 5.38 -30.15 1.71
C ALA A 96 6.41 -31.11 1.09
N GLN A 97 7.01 -30.71 -0.03
CA GLN A 97 8.03 -31.51 -0.73
C GLN A 97 9.30 -31.68 0.10
N SER A 98 9.82 -30.60 0.70
CA SER A 98 11.00 -30.66 1.56
C SER A 98 10.73 -31.48 2.83
N GLY A 99 9.56 -31.31 3.45
CA GLY A 99 9.14 -32.12 4.59
C GLY A 99 9.07 -33.62 4.27
N ALA A 100 8.49 -33.98 3.11
CA ALA A 100 8.45 -35.36 2.65
C ALA A 100 9.86 -35.93 2.38
N ALA A 101 10.72 -35.16 1.72
CA ALA A 101 12.11 -35.56 1.45
C ALA A 101 12.89 -35.79 2.75
N LEU A 102 12.79 -34.88 3.72
CA LEU A 102 13.43 -35.02 5.04
C LEU A 102 12.93 -36.28 5.77
N LYS A 103 11.64 -36.58 5.71
CA LYS A 103 11.08 -37.79 6.33
C LYS A 103 11.65 -39.05 5.68
N THR A 104 11.77 -39.09 4.35
CA THR A 104 12.39 -40.21 3.63
C THR A 104 13.86 -40.36 4.01
N LEU A 105 14.63 -39.28 4.04
CA LEU A 105 16.04 -39.30 4.45
C LEU A 105 16.20 -39.77 5.91
N ALA A 106 15.37 -39.28 6.82
CA ALA A 106 15.37 -39.73 8.22
C ALA A 106 15.10 -41.24 8.33
N GLN A 107 14.13 -41.76 7.55
CA GLN A 107 13.86 -43.21 7.49
C GLN A 107 15.04 -44.02 6.95
N MET A 108 15.75 -43.50 5.94
CA MET A 108 16.95 -44.16 5.42
C MET A 108 18.08 -44.19 6.46
N VAL A 109 18.32 -43.07 7.15
CA VAL A 109 19.31 -43.00 8.23
C VAL A 109 18.97 -43.98 9.35
N GLU A 110 17.72 -44.03 9.80
CA GLU A 110 17.29 -44.98 10.84
C GLU A 110 17.45 -46.45 10.41
N LYS A 111 17.28 -46.77 9.12
CA LYS A 111 17.53 -48.13 8.60
C LYS A 111 19.01 -48.51 8.55
N VAL A 112 19.90 -47.58 8.21
CA VAL A 112 21.35 -47.85 8.05
C VAL A 112 22.09 -47.80 9.38
N ARG A 113 21.61 -47.02 10.34
CA ARG A 113 22.25 -46.80 11.64
C ARG A 113 22.58 -48.07 12.42
N PRO A 114 21.71 -49.11 12.50
CA PRO A 114 22.06 -50.35 13.19
C PRO A 114 23.19 -51.11 12.51
N ALA A 115 23.20 -51.18 11.17
CA ALA A 115 24.26 -51.83 10.42
C ALA A 115 25.60 -51.11 10.60
N ALA A 116 25.62 -49.78 10.55
CA ALA A 116 26.81 -49.00 10.81
C ALA A 116 27.37 -49.19 12.23
N ARG A 117 26.50 -49.27 13.25
CA ARG A 117 26.91 -49.59 14.64
C ARG A 117 27.46 -51.02 14.75
N GLY A 118 26.80 -51.99 14.14
CA GLY A 118 27.24 -53.38 14.17
C GLY A 118 28.60 -53.59 13.51
N LEU A 119 28.90 -52.88 12.42
CA LEU A 119 30.22 -52.90 11.78
C LEU A 119 31.31 -52.33 12.71
N ALA A 120 31.05 -51.18 13.36
CA ALA A 120 31.99 -50.58 14.31
C ALA A 120 32.24 -51.47 15.54
N GLU A 121 31.18 -52.10 16.08
CA GLU A 121 31.31 -53.06 17.18
C GLU A 121 32.05 -54.34 16.75
N GLY A 122 31.87 -54.79 15.51
CA GLY A 122 32.59 -55.91 14.92
C GLY A 122 34.09 -55.62 14.81
N GLU A 123 34.46 -54.47 14.22
CA GLU A 123 35.85 -54.01 14.14
C GLU A 123 36.50 -53.91 15.53
N GLN A 124 35.75 -53.42 16.54
CA GLN A 124 36.25 -53.33 17.91
C GLN A 124 36.47 -54.71 18.55
N ARG A 125 35.57 -55.68 18.29
CA ARG A 125 35.73 -57.07 18.76
C ARG A 125 36.91 -57.76 18.07
N ASP A 126 37.09 -57.55 16.77
CA ASP A 126 38.20 -58.12 16.02
C ASP A 126 39.54 -57.52 16.49
N ALA A 127 39.59 -56.21 16.72
CA ALA A 127 40.75 -55.56 17.34
C ALA A 127 41.04 -56.10 18.75
N GLN A 128 40.00 -56.35 19.57
CA GLN A 128 40.17 -56.93 20.90
C GLN A 128 40.67 -58.39 20.83
N ARG A 129 40.17 -59.20 19.90
CA ARG A 129 40.67 -60.56 19.67
C ARG A 129 42.15 -60.56 19.31
N VAL A 130 42.60 -59.68 18.41
CA VAL A 130 44.02 -59.54 18.06
C VAL A 130 44.89 -59.17 19.26
N LEU A 131 44.35 -58.40 20.21
CA LEU A 131 45.05 -58.04 21.46
C LEU A 131 45.05 -59.18 22.50
N GLU A 132 44.00 -60.02 22.53
CA GLU A 132 43.85 -61.15 23.45
C GLU A 132 44.48 -62.46 22.93
N GLU A 133 44.75 -62.57 21.62
CA GLU A 133 45.53 -63.67 21.06
C GLU A 133 46.92 -63.71 21.70
N THR A 134 47.18 -64.76 22.49
CA THR A 134 48.49 -65.00 23.07
C THR A 134 49.52 -65.10 21.95
N PRO A 135 50.62 -64.31 21.98
CA PRO A 135 51.57 -64.30 20.89
C PRO A 135 52.10 -65.70 20.67
N THR A 136 51.96 -66.20 19.43
CA THR A 136 52.57 -67.45 18.99
C THR A 136 54.06 -67.42 19.34
N GLU A 137 54.60 -68.55 19.80
CA GLU A 137 55.91 -68.68 20.47
C GLU A 137 57.08 -67.88 19.87
N PRO A 138 57.22 -67.68 18.53
CA PRO A 138 58.28 -66.84 17.99
C PRO A 138 58.21 -65.37 18.44
N LEU A 139 57.02 -64.78 18.54
CA LEU A 139 56.83 -63.38 18.93
C LEU A 139 56.96 -63.18 20.45
N ALA A 140 56.58 -64.19 21.24
CA ALA A 140 56.81 -64.19 22.68
C ALA A 140 58.31 -64.25 23.04
N GLN A 141 59.14 -64.86 22.17
CA GLN A 141 60.59 -64.90 22.32
C GLN A 141 61.25 -63.57 21.90
N VAL A 142 60.77 -62.94 20.83
CA VAL A 142 61.22 -61.58 20.42
C VAL A 142 60.84 -60.53 21.46
N ARG A 143 59.63 -60.56 22.03
CA ARG A 143 59.21 -59.63 23.09
C ARG A 143 60.05 -59.79 24.36
N ARG A 144 60.45 -61.02 24.72
CA ARG A 144 61.39 -61.29 25.82
C ARG A 144 62.81 -60.80 25.52
N GLN A 145 63.29 -60.93 24.28
CA GLN A 145 64.57 -60.35 23.86
C GLN A 145 64.55 -58.81 23.90
N CYS A 146 63.48 -58.15 23.46
CA CYS A 146 63.38 -56.69 23.51
C CYS A 146 63.22 -56.14 24.94
N GLN A 147 62.50 -56.82 25.83
CA GLN A 147 62.41 -56.43 27.25
C GLN A 147 63.74 -56.66 28.00
N GLY A 148 64.55 -57.64 27.59
CA GLY A 148 65.91 -57.84 28.10
C GLY A 148 66.91 -56.77 27.67
N LEU A 149 66.69 -56.10 26.54
CA LEU A 149 67.57 -55.03 26.03
C LEU A 149 67.30 -53.65 26.67
N GLY A 150 66.23 -53.51 27.46
CA GLY A 150 65.91 -52.29 28.22
C GLY A 150 66.59 -52.19 29.59
N HIS A 151 67.37 -53.20 29.99
CA HIS A 151 68.06 -53.27 31.29
C HIS A 151 69.58 -53.35 31.14
N CYS A 152 70.17 -52.35 30.48
CA CYS A 152 71.58 -51.98 30.70
C CYS A 152 71.67 -50.48 30.97
N ARG A 153 71.32 -50.10 32.21
CA ARG A 153 71.65 -48.82 32.84
C ARG A 153 72.74 -49.11 33.88
N GLY A 154 73.84 -48.37 33.80
CA GLY A 154 74.74 -48.12 34.94
C GLY A 154 76.02 -48.96 34.95
N GLY A 155 77.15 -48.28 34.77
CA GLY A 155 78.51 -48.80 34.86
C GLY A 155 79.45 -47.96 34.02
#